data_AF-A0A6C0H6R9-F1
#
_entry.id   AF-A0A6C0H6R9-F1
#
_cell.length_a   1.000
_cell.length_b   1.000
_cell.length_c   1.000
_cell.angle_alpha   90.00
_cell.angle_beta   90.00
_cell.angle_gamma   90.00
#
_symmetry.space_group_name_H-M   'P 1'
#
loop_
_entity.id
_entity.type
_entity.pdbx_description
1 polymer ?
#
loop_
_entity_poly.entity_id
_entity_poly.type
_entity_poly.pdbx_seq_one_letter_code
_entity_poly.pdbx_strand_id
1 'polypeptide(L)'
;GFVTAGALAVTGESFLRGAVTAGALNVTGDSILQGFVTAGALAVTGESLLRGAVTAGGLAVTGASYFNSNVMITAGNLTVTGGSIIFNTVDVSPSMADIIKERSATIGNAIASPTNVNTFAFSNSVARAFDAVVSVTITTVESGNKYAYYNLKGVQKASNWVLNSSFVGDVTGVTFSINSTGQVQYTTTNTPDFDNGIVKFRALTTSV
;
A
#
# COMPACT_ATOMS: atom_id res chain seq x y z
N GLY A 1 48.89 -45.73 1.58
CA GLY A 1 49.45 -45.40 2.91
C GLY A 1 48.79 -44.14 3.42
N PHE A 2 48.81 -43.92 4.74
CA PHE A 2 48.35 -42.66 5.35
C PHE A 2 49.56 -41.86 5.83
N VAL A 3 49.44 -40.54 5.86
CA VAL A 3 50.42 -39.62 6.45
C VAL A 3 49.76 -38.97 7.65
N THR A 4 50.43 -39.01 8.80
CA THR A 4 50.03 -38.25 10.00
C THR A 4 51.14 -37.25 10.28
N ALA A 5 50.81 -35.96 10.24
CA ALA A 5 51.74 -34.86 10.49
C ALA A 5 51.07 -33.80 11.35
N GLY A 6 51.83 -33.06 12.16
CA GLY A 6 51.30 -31.92 12.92
C GLY A 6 50.94 -30.75 12.00
N ALA A 7 51.93 -30.24 11.28
CA ALA A 7 51.74 -29.28 10.20
C ALA A 7 52.30 -29.87 8.89
N LEU A 8 51.61 -29.63 7.79
CA LEU A 8 52.03 -30.04 6.46
C LEU A 8 52.00 -28.83 5.53
N ALA A 9 53.17 -28.41 5.07
CA ALA A 9 53.30 -27.35 4.06
C ALA A 9 53.58 -28.00 2.70
N VAL A 10 52.65 -27.82 1.77
CA VAL A 10 52.79 -28.29 0.38
C VAL A 10 52.92 -27.06 -0.50
N THR A 11 54.10 -26.83 -1.04
CA THR A 11 54.44 -25.60 -1.78
C THR A 11 54.34 -25.75 -3.30
N GLY A 12 54.27 -26.99 -3.79
CA GLY A 12 54.01 -27.29 -5.20
C GLY A 12 52.54 -27.62 -5.46
N GLU A 13 52.20 -27.84 -6.73
CA GLU A 13 50.89 -28.37 -7.11
C GLU A 13 50.63 -29.73 -6.44
N SER A 14 49.38 -29.99 -6.09
CA SER A 14 49.00 -31.25 -5.46
C SER A 14 47.57 -31.62 -5.79
N PHE A 15 47.33 -32.93 -5.90
CA PHE A 15 46.01 -33.50 -6.15
C PHE A 15 45.53 -34.21 -4.90
N LEU A 16 44.53 -33.64 -4.23
CA LEU A 16 43.81 -34.33 -3.17
C LEU A 16 42.66 -35.09 -3.82
N ARG A 17 42.77 -36.43 -3.88
CA ARG A 17 41.74 -37.29 -4.46
C ARG A 17 40.78 -37.74 -3.36
N GLY A 18 39.48 -37.51 -3.58
CA GLY A 18 38.42 -37.89 -2.65
C GLY A 18 37.91 -36.70 -1.82
N ALA A 19 37.28 -37.00 -0.69
CA ALA A 19 36.75 -35.98 0.21
C ALA A 19 37.87 -35.29 1.01
N VAL A 20 37.73 -33.98 1.22
CA VAL A 20 38.59 -33.19 2.09
C VAL A 20 37.76 -32.72 3.28
N THR A 21 38.15 -33.13 4.48
CA THR A 21 37.58 -32.63 5.72
C THR A 21 38.63 -31.76 6.41
N ALA A 22 38.33 -30.48 6.61
CA ALA A 22 39.22 -29.52 7.24
C ALA A 22 38.43 -28.66 8.24
N GLY A 23 39.07 -28.21 9.31
CA GLY A 23 38.45 -27.26 10.24
C GLY A 23 38.19 -25.90 9.56
N ALA A 24 39.18 -25.40 8.84
CA ALA A 24 39.05 -24.28 7.92
C ALA A 24 39.74 -24.63 6.61
N LEU A 25 39.12 -24.26 5.49
CA LEU A 25 39.68 -24.38 4.15
C LEU A 25 39.62 -23.01 3.49
N ASN A 26 40.77 -22.40 3.26
CA ASN A 26 40.87 -21.15 2.52
C ASN A 26 41.31 -21.45 1.09
N VAL A 27 40.48 -21.09 0.12
CA VAL A 27 40.77 -21.26 -1.30
C VAL A 27 40.77 -19.88 -1.93
N THR A 28 41.96 -19.40 -2.28
CA THR A 28 42.18 -18.01 -2.71
C THR A 28 42.21 -17.83 -4.22
N GLY A 29 42.38 -18.92 -4.97
CA GLY A 29 42.31 -18.93 -6.43
C GLY A 29 40.92 -19.35 -6.94
N ASP A 30 40.71 -19.17 -8.25
CA ASP A 30 39.50 -19.63 -8.93
C ASP A 30 39.27 -21.11 -8.65
N SER A 31 38.04 -21.45 -8.27
CA SER A 31 37.69 -22.80 -7.85
C SER A 31 36.31 -23.18 -8.33
N ILE A 32 36.20 -24.44 -8.72
CA ILE A 32 34.94 -25.03 -9.14
C ILE A 32 34.52 -26.01 -8.04
N LEU A 33 33.42 -25.69 -7.36
CA LEU A 33 32.74 -26.61 -6.46
C LEU A 33 31.60 -27.28 -7.22
N GLN A 34 31.75 -28.57 -7.48
CA GLN A 34 30.75 -29.36 -8.18
C GLN A 34 29.72 -29.93 -7.19
N GLY A 35 28.44 -29.89 -7.55
CA GLY A 35 27.36 -30.41 -6.73
C GLY A 35 26.76 -29.37 -5.79
N PHE A 36 26.33 -29.80 -4.60
CA PHE A 36 25.70 -28.92 -3.62
C PHE A 36 26.72 -28.24 -2.71
N VAL A 37 26.48 -26.97 -2.40
CA VAL A 37 27.22 -26.22 -1.39
C VAL A 37 26.29 -25.97 -0.21
N THR A 38 26.57 -26.60 0.93
CA THR A 38 25.88 -26.33 2.20
C THR A 38 26.82 -25.52 3.07
N ALA A 39 26.42 -24.29 3.42
CA ALA A 39 27.20 -23.38 4.25
C ALA A 39 26.29 -22.69 5.27
N GLY A 40 26.83 -22.32 6.44
CA GLY A 40 26.09 -21.52 7.42
C GLY A 40 25.78 -20.11 6.89
N ALA A 41 26.77 -19.49 6.24
CA ALA A 41 26.62 -18.27 5.46
C ALA A 41 27.41 -18.41 4.15
N LEU A 42 26.84 -17.92 3.06
CA LEU A 42 27.49 -17.82 1.76
C LEU A 42 27.38 -16.37 1.29
N ALA A 43 28.50 -15.67 1.17
CA ALA A 43 28.56 -14.31 0.67
C ALA A 43 29.17 -14.32 -0.74
N VAL A 44 28.35 -14.01 -1.74
CA VAL A 44 28.81 -13.84 -3.13
C VAL A 44 28.77 -12.35 -3.43
N THR A 45 29.95 -11.74 -3.56
CA THR A 45 30.11 -10.29 -3.72
C THR A 45 30.20 -9.86 -5.18
N GLY A 46 30.56 -10.78 -6.07
CA GLY A 46 30.55 -10.57 -7.51
C GLY A 46 29.19 -10.91 -8.15
N GLU A 47 29.13 -10.75 -9.47
CA GLU A 47 27.98 -11.21 -10.25
C GLU A 47 27.80 -12.72 -10.10
N SER A 48 26.54 -13.15 -10.03
CA SER A 48 26.21 -14.56 -9.91
C SER A 48 24.96 -14.88 -10.71
N LEU A 49 24.92 -16.11 -11.24
CA LEU A 49 23.76 -16.65 -11.93
C LEU A 49 23.19 -17.80 -11.10
N LEU A 50 22.07 -17.54 -10.44
CA LEU A 50 21.31 -18.58 -9.74
C LEU A 50 20.30 -19.18 -10.73
N ARG A 51 20.41 -20.49 -10.97
CA ARG A 51 19.51 -21.22 -11.88
C ARG A 51 18.50 -22.03 -11.09
N GLY A 52 17.24 -21.99 -11.51
CA GLY A 52 16.15 -22.71 -10.85
C GLY A 52 15.49 -21.89 -9.75
N ALA A 53 14.91 -22.59 -8.76
CA ALA A 53 14.19 -21.95 -7.67
C ALA A 53 15.16 -21.34 -6.64
N VAL A 54 14.81 -20.15 -6.14
CA VAL A 54 15.49 -19.50 -5.03
C VAL A 54 14.50 -19.39 -3.87
N THR A 55 14.78 -20.10 -2.78
CA THR A 55 14.00 -20.02 -1.54
C THR A 55 14.85 -19.32 -0.49
N ALA A 56 14.38 -18.18 0.02
CA ALA A 56 15.08 -17.39 1.03
C ALA A 56 14.10 -16.91 2.10
N GLY A 57 14.56 -16.74 3.34
CA GLY A 57 13.75 -16.14 4.41
C GLY A 57 13.43 -14.67 4.14
N GLY A 58 14.30 -13.97 3.40
CA GLY A 58 14.07 -12.65 2.84
C GLY A 58 14.89 -12.50 1.55
N LEU A 59 14.34 -11.80 0.57
CA LEU A 59 14.99 -11.51 -0.70
C LEU A 59 14.90 -10.00 -0.96
N ALA A 60 16.00 -9.28 -0.74
CA ALA A 60 16.11 -7.88 -1.10
C ALA A 60 16.71 -7.78 -2.50
N VAL A 61 15.90 -7.34 -3.47
CA VAL A 61 16.35 -7.08 -4.83
C VAL A 61 16.46 -5.57 -5.01
N THR A 62 17.64 -5.10 -5.39
CA THR A 62 17.91 -3.67 -5.60
C THR A 62 18.25 -3.43 -7.07
N GLY A 63 17.94 -2.24 -7.58
CA GLY A 63 18.06 -1.92 -9.00
C GLY A 63 16.88 -2.41 -9.84
N ALA A 64 17.00 -2.30 -11.17
CA ALA A 64 15.98 -2.76 -12.11
C ALA A 64 15.89 -4.30 -12.11
N SER A 65 14.69 -4.85 -12.14
CA SER A 65 14.46 -6.30 -12.11
C SER A 65 13.24 -6.70 -12.91
N TYR A 66 13.32 -7.87 -13.52
CA TYR A 66 12.28 -8.42 -14.38
C TYR A 66 11.82 -9.76 -13.83
N PHE A 67 10.56 -9.83 -13.41
CA PHE A 67 9.90 -11.09 -13.05
C PHE A 67 9.08 -11.54 -14.24
N ASN A 68 9.51 -12.63 -14.88
CA ASN A 68 8.76 -13.23 -15.97
C ASN A 68 7.77 -14.24 -15.40
N SER A 69 6.56 -14.28 -15.95
CA SER A 69 5.43 -15.08 -15.46
C SER A 69 4.77 -14.53 -14.18
N ASN A 70 4.19 -15.39 -13.35
CA ASN A 70 3.32 -14.99 -12.26
C ASN A 70 4.14 -14.58 -11.02
N VAL A 71 3.71 -13.49 -10.37
CA VAL A 71 4.19 -13.08 -9.05
C VAL A 71 3.04 -13.23 -8.06
N MET A 72 3.21 -14.09 -7.05
CA MET A 72 2.22 -14.36 -6.00
C MET A 72 2.70 -13.79 -4.66
N ILE A 73 1.83 -13.03 -3.97
CA ILE A 73 2.07 -12.56 -2.60
C ILE A 73 1.05 -13.26 -1.70
N THR A 74 1.50 -14.28 -0.96
CA THR A 74 0.61 -15.11 -0.11
C THR A 74 0.32 -14.45 1.24
N ALA A 75 1.22 -13.60 1.73
CA ALA A 75 1.05 -12.86 2.98
C ALA A 75 1.74 -11.50 2.89
N GLY A 76 1.17 -10.49 3.57
CA GLY A 76 1.68 -9.12 3.55
C GLY A 76 1.11 -8.27 2.41
N ASN A 77 1.69 -7.08 2.24
CA ASN A 77 1.26 -6.10 1.23
C ASN A 77 2.28 -6.00 0.10
N LEU A 78 1.81 -5.74 -1.12
CA LEU A 78 2.65 -5.18 -2.18
C LEU A 78 2.63 -3.66 -2.05
N THR A 79 3.80 -3.07 -1.85
CA THR A 79 3.98 -1.62 -1.81
C THR A 79 4.73 -1.19 -3.07
N VAL A 80 4.12 -0.31 -3.86
CA VAL A 80 4.73 0.33 -5.04
C VAL A 80 4.86 1.81 -4.76
N THR A 81 6.07 2.36 -4.84
CA THR A 81 6.34 3.79 -4.61
C THR A 81 7.05 4.41 -5.81
N GLY A 82 6.77 5.69 -6.09
CA GLY A 82 7.51 6.49 -7.07
C GLY A 82 7.30 6.13 -8.55
N GLY A 83 6.40 5.20 -8.88
CA GLY A 83 6.11 4.80 -10.26
C GLY A 83 4.66 4.41 -10.47
N SER A 84 4.34 4.00 -11.71
CA SER A 84 3.00 3.57 -12.12
C SER A 84 2.79 2.07 -11.91
N ILE A 85 1.54 1.67 -11.74
CA ILE A 85 1.13 0.26 -11.82
C ILE A 85 0.52 0.08 -13.20
N ILE A 86 1.20 -0.68 -14.08
CA ILE A 86 0.76 -0.90 -15.45
C ILE A 86 0.20 -2.32 -15.60
N PHE A 87 -1.06 -2.46 -16.00
CA PHE A 87 -1.67 -3.74 -16.38
C PHE A 87 -2.12 -3.69 -17.83
N ASN A 88 -1.67 -4.66 -18.63
CA ASN A 88 -2.03 -4.73 -20.05
C ASN A 88 -1.81 -3.37 -20.76
N THR A 89 -0.64 -2.76 -20.53
CA THR A 89 -0.24 -1.42 -21.01
C THR A 89 -1.10 -0.23 -20.54
N VAL A 90 -2.02 -0.43 -19.60
CA VAL A 90 -2.83 0.64 -19.01
C VAL A 90 -2.29 1.00 -17.63
N ASP A 91 -2.08 2.30 -17.39
CA ASP A 91 -1.78 2.80 -16.05
C ASP A 91 -3.04 2.76 -15.18
N VAL A 92 -2.97 2.02 -14.09
CA VAL A 92 -4.03 1.88 -13.09
C VAL A 92 -3.67 2.52 -11.75
N SER A 93 -2.57 3.28 -11.69
CA SER A 93 -2.21 4.01 -10.47
C SER A 93 -3.28 5.07 -10.15
N PRO A 94 -3.74 5.15 -8.90
CA PRO A 94 -4.73 6.16 -8.50
C PRO A 94 -4.12 7.56 -8.49
N SER A 95 -4.96 8.59 -8.69
CA SER A 95 -4.54 9.98 -8.53
C SER A 95 -4.15 10.23 -7.07
N MET A 96 -3.21 11.16 -6.83
CA MET A 96 -2.66 11.41 -5.49
C MET A 96 -3.72 11.81 -4.44
N ALA A 97 -4.83 12.42 -4.86
CA ALA A 97 -5.92 12.83 -3.96
C ALA A 97 -7.09 11.83 -3.90
N ASP A 98 -6.97 10.67 -4.55
CA ASP A 98 -8.01 9.66 -4.51
C ASP A 98 -8.17 9.06 -3.11
N ILE A 99 -9.41 8.73 -2.78
CA ILE A 99 -9.77 7.96 -1.59
C ILE A 99 -10.30 6.61 -2.09
N ILE A 100 -9.37 5.75 -2.51
CA ILE A 100 -9.68 4.43 -3.08
C ILE A 100 -10.20 3.47 -2.01
N LYS A 101 -9.51 3.41 -0.87
CA LYS A 101 -9.96 2.65 0.30
C LYS A 101 -10.99 3.46 1.08
N GLU A 102 -12.12 2.83 1.41
CA GLU A 102 -13.16 3.45 2.23
C GLU A 102 -12.57 4.03 3.52
N ARG A 103 -12.96 5.26 3.80
CA ARG A 103 -12.72 5.94 5.07
C ARG A 103 -14.05 6.16 5.77
N SER A 104 -14.01 6.36 7.09
CA SER A 104 -15.19 6.58 7.91
C SER A 104 -14.94 7.73 8.89
N ALA A 105 -15.96 8.52 9.16
CA ALA A 105 -15.97 9.53 10.19
C ALA A 105 -17.29 9.47 10.97
N THR A 106 -17.24 9.82 12.26
CA THR A 106 -18.45 10.06 13.04
C THR A 106 -18.93 11.49 12.82
N ILE A 107 -20.25 11.69 12.87
CA ILE A 107 -20.90 12.99 12.74
C ILE A 107 -21.86 13.19 13.91
N GLY A 108 -22.02 14.44 14.35
CA GLY A 108 -22.87 14.82 15.48
C GLY A 108 -24.31 15.15 15.12
N ASN A 109 -25.15 15.24 16.15
CA ASN A 109 -26.53 15.71 16.06
C ASN A 109 -26.61 17.24 16.22
N ALA A 110 -27.65 17.86 15.64
CA ALA A 110 -27.96 19.28 15.79
C ALA A 110 -26.78 20.24 15.49
N ILE A 111 -25.95 19.90 14.51
CA ILE A 111 -24.79 20.70 14.12
C ILE A 111 -25.25 21.89 13.26
N ALA A 112 -25.36 23.06 13.88
CA ALA A 112 -25.90 24.28 13.27
C ALA A 112 -24.89 25.04 12.37
N SER A 113 -23.59 24.80 12.52
CA SER A 113 -22.53 25.45 11.73
C SER A 113 -21.64 24.42 11.05
N PRO A 114 -21.19 24.65 9.80
CA PRO A 114 -20.38 23.69 9.04
C PRO A 114 -19.19 23.18 9.85
N THR A 115 -19.18 21.88 10.10
CA THR A 115 -18.13 21.17 10.84
C THR A 115 -17.44 20.17 9.93
N ASN A 116 -16.14 19.98 10.10
CA ASN A 116 -15.36 19.11 9.21
C ASN A 116 -15.80 17.65 9.30
N VAL A 117 -15.91 16.99 8.15
CA VAL A 117 -15.89 15.53 8.08
C VAL A 117 -14.43 15.09 8.11
N ASN A 118 -14.02 14.46 9.21
CA ASN A 118 -12.61 14.10 9.43
C ASN A 118 -12.08 13.22 8.28
N THR A 119 -10.87 13.54 7.80
CA THR A 119 -10.16 12.83 6.71
C THR A 119 -10.85 12.83 5.34
N PHE A 120 -11.90 13.65 5.17
CA PHE A 120 -12.57 13.88 3.90
C PHE A 120 -12.22 15.27 3.35
N ALA A 121 -11.07 15.38 2.70
CA ALA A 121 -10.57 16.65 2.18
C ALA A 121 -9.74 16.45 0.90
N PHE A 122 -9.66 17.50 0.10
CA PHE A 122 -8.98 17.54 -1.18
C PHE A 122 -8.08 18.78 -1.24
N SER A 123 -6.76 18.58 -1.35
CA SER A 123 -5.82 19.71 -1.40
C SER A 123 -5.98 20.51 -2.69
N ASN A 124 -6.01 21.83 -2.55
CA ASN A 124 -6.01 22.81 -3.65
C ASN A 124 -4.82 22.69 -4.60
N SER A 125 -3.72 22.06 -4.18
CA SER A 125 -2.52 21.85 -5.00
C SER A 125 -2.49 20.48 -5.67
N VAL A 126 -3.43 19.59 -5.38
CA VAL A 126 -3.41 18.19 -5.83
C VAL A 126 -4.65 17.83 -6.61
N ALA A 127 -5.84 18.26 -6.20
CA ALA A 127 -7.11 17.91 -6.83
C ALA A 127 -7.80 19.12 -7.46
N ARG A 128 -8.21 18.98 -8.72
CA ARG A 128 -9.02 19.95 -9.46
C ARG A 128 -10.52 19.71 -9.28
N ALA A 129 -10.93 18.45 -9.35
CA ALA A 129 -12.31 18.03 -9.16
C ALA A 129 -12.39 16.63 -8.57
N PHE A 130 -13.51 16.30 -7.94
CA PHE A 130 -13.76 14.96 -7.41
C PHE A 130 -15.20 14.50 -7.67
N ASP A 131 -15.37 13.18 -7.75
CA ASP A 131 -16.64 12.48 -7.65
C ASP A 131 -16.54 11.52 -6.45
N ALA A 132 -17.39 11.73 -5.45
CA ALA A 132 -17.38 10.98 -4.21
C ALA A 132 -18.71 10.29 -3.96
N VAL A 133 -18.58 9.07 -3.44
CA VAL A 133 -19.70 8.24 -2.98
C VAL A 133 -19.69 8.22 -1.47
N VAL A 134 -20.82 8.51 -0.85
CA VAL A 134 -20.92 8.67 0.61
C VAL A 134 -22.14 7.91 1.12
N SER A 135 -21.94 7.00 2.06
CA SER A 135 -23.02 6.37 2.81
C SER A 135 -23.15 7.06 4.16
N VAL A 136 -24.38 7.47 4.50
CA VAL A 136 -24.74 8.06 5.78
C VAL A 136 -25.63 7.07 6.54
N THR A 137 -25.29 6.83 7.78
CA THR A 137 -26.12 6.08 8.74
C THR A 137 -26.33 6.94 9.96
N ILE A 138 -27.59 7.17 10.31
CA ILE A 138 -27.99 7.76 11.59
C ILE A 138 -28.69 6.66 12.38
N THR A 139 -28.12 6.29 13.52
CA THR A 139 -28.79 5.41 14.47
C THR A 139 -29.56 6.24 15.48
N THR A 140 -30.68 5.67 15.91
CA THR A 140 -31.57 6.28 16.87
C THR A 140 -31.90 5.26 17.94
N VAL A 141 -32.22 5.71 19.15
CA VAL A 141 -32.56 4.80 20.25
C VAL A 141 -33.92 4.14 20.00
N GLU A 142 -34.89 4.85 19.41
CA GLU A 142 -36.30 4.40 19.39
C GLU A 142 -37.00 4.52 18.03
N SER A 143 -36.65 5.51 17.19
CA SER A 143 -37.39 5.86 15.97
C SER A 143 -36.98 5.11 14.70
N GLY A 144 -36.03 4.18 14.82
CA GLY A 144 -35.48 3.42 13.70
C GLY A 144 -34.35 4.16 12.97
N ASN A 145 -33.32 3.40 12.60
CA ASN A 145 -32.14 3.94 11.92
C ASN A 145 -32.48 4.46 10.52
N LYS A 146 -31.78 5.52 10.11
CA LYS A 146 -31.89 6.13 8.78
C LYS A 146 -30.66 5.85 7.94
N TYR A 147 -30.86 5.55 6.67
CA TYR A 147 -29.80 5.22 5.73
C TYR A 147 -29.96 6.01 4.44
N ALA A 148 -28.90 6.70 4.03
CA ALA A 148 -28.90 7.45 2.77
C ALA A 148 -27.57 7.33 2.05
N TYR A 149 -27.65 7.28 0.72
CA TYR A 149 -26.52 7.34 -0.18
C TYR A 149 -26.46 8.72 -0.82
N TYR A 150 -25.32 9.38 -0.71
CA TYR A 150 -25.05 10.66 -1.33
C TYR A 150 -24.00 10.51 -2.44
N ASN A 151 -24.22 11.21 -3.54
CA ASN A 151 -23.20 11.47 -4.54
C ASN A 151 -22.81 12.94 -4.48
N LEU A 152 -21.55 13.18 -4.14
CA LEU A 152 -20.97 14.50 -3.99
C LEU A 152 -20.01 14.76 -5.15
N LYS A 153 -20.25 15.85 -5.89
CA LYS A 153 -19.36 16.28 -6.98
C LYS A 153 -18.80 17.65 -6.66
N GLY A 154 -17.49 17.75 -6.58
CA GLY A 154 -16.81 18.99 -6.25
C GLY A 154 -15.90 19.46 -7.37
N VAL A 155 -15.82 20.78 -7.58
CA VAL A 155 -14.83 21.40 -8.47
C VAL A 155 -14.19 22.60 -7.78
N GLN A 156 -12.85 22.64 -7.83
CA GLN A 156 -12.07 23.77 -7.38
C GLN A 156 -12.09 24.86 -8.44
N LYS A 157 -12.55 26.05 -8.05
CA LYS A 157 -12.42 27.30 -8.82
C LYS A 157 -11.29 28.14 -8.22
N ALA A 158 -11.00 29.30 -8.82
CA ALA A 158 -9.85 30.15 -8.47
C ALA A 158 -9.56 30.28 -6.96
N SER A 159 -10.56 30.62 -6.14
CA SER A 159 -10.39 30.82 -4.69
C SER A 159 -11.37 30.03 -3.83
N ASN A 160 -12.21 29.18 -4.43
CA ASN A 160 -13.24 28.43 -3.71
C ASN A 160 -13.57 27.10 -4.36
N TRP A 161 -14.18 26.21 -3.59
CA TRP A 161 -14.80 24.99 -4.08
C TRP A 161 -16.30 25.20 -4.29
N VAL A 162 -16.84 24.53 -5.30
CA VAL A 162 -18.28 24.37 -5.46
C VAL A 162 -18.60 22.90 -5.25
N LEU A 163 -19.64 22.61 -4.48
CA LEU A 163 -20.14 21.26 -4.23
C LEU A 163 -21.55 21.13 -4.79
N ASN A 164 -21.77 20.07 -5.55
CA ASN A 164 -23.09 19.53 -5.80
C ASN A 164 -23.29 18.29 -4.92
N SER A 165 -24.47 18.20 -4.31
CA SER A 165 -24.87 17.07 -3.47
C SER A 165 -26.23 16.57 -3.94
N SER A 166 -26.31 15.28 -4.20
CA SER A 166 -27.56 14.57 -4.50
C SER A 166 -27.61 13.32 -3.63
N PHE A 167 -28.81 12.88 -3.25
CA PHE A 167 -28.95 11.70 -2.40
C PHE A 167 -30.21 10.90 -2.70
N VAL A 168 -30.18 9.63 -2.28
CA VAL A 168 -31.32 8.71 -2.24
C VAL A 168 -31.37 8.00 -0.88
N GLY A 169 -32.55 7.54 -0.49
CA GLY A 169 -32.79 6.91 0.81
C GLY A 169 -33.52 7.84 1.78
N ASP A 170 -33.32 7.62 3.08
CA ASP A 170 -34.02 8.35 4.13
C ASP A 170 -33.55 9.80 4.24
N VAL A 171 -34.44 10.69 4.68
CA VAL A 171 -34.06 12.06 5.03
C VAL A 171 -33.32 12.04 6.38
N THR A 172 -31.99 11.94 6.31
CA THR A 172 -31.10 11.87 7.48
C THR A 172 -30.93 13.21 8.20
N GLY A 173 -31.23 14.32 7.54
CA GLY A 173 -30.98 15.66 8.05
C GLY A 173 -29.53 16.14 7.88
N VAL A 174 -28.66 15.35 7.24
CA VAL A 174 -27.28 15.72 6.93
C VAL A 174 -27.23 16.56 5.66
N THR A 175 -26.59 17.72 5.73
CA THR A 175 -26.26 18.55 4.56
C THR A 175 -24.75 18.69 4.44
N PHE A 176 -24.19 18.29 3.30
CA PHE A 176 -22.78 18.43 3.01
C PHE A 176 -22.45 19.79 2.37
N SER A 177 -21.29 20.32 2.71
CA SER A 177 -20.69 21.52 2.13
C SER A 177 -19.18 21.33 1.98
N ILE A 178 -18.49 22.30 1.37
CA ILE A 178 -17.04 22.28 1.23
C ILE A 178 -16.50 23.70 1.39
N ASN A 179 -15.40 23.86 2.11
CA ASN A 179 -14.78 25.17 2.29
C ASN A 179 -13.76 25.49 1.17
N SER A 180 -13.15 26.67 1.21
CA SER A 180 -12.17 27.11 0.22
C SER A 180 -10.85 26.33 0.22
N THR A 181 -10.55 25.57 1.28
CA THR A 181 -9.35 24.71 1.36
C THR A 181 -9.62 23.27 0.90
N GLY A 182 -10.82 22.99 0.40
CA GLY A 182 -11.22 21.67 -0.09
C GLY A 182 -11.59 20.67 1.01
N GLN A 183 -11.83 21.13 2.23
CA GLN A 183 -12.32 20.31 3.33
C GLN A 183 -13.83 20.13 3.23
N VAL A 184 -14.30 18.87 3.13
CA VAL A 184 -15.72 18.56 3.17
C VAL A 184 -16.25 18.75 4.59
N GLN A 185 -17.37 19.42 4.70
CA GLN A 185 -18.02 19.77 5.95
C GLN A 185 -19.47 19.30 5.96
N TYR A 186 -20.08 19.26 7.13
CA TYR A 186 -21.47 18.89 7.30
C TYR A 186 -22.18 19.78 8.33
N THR A 187 -23.48 19.89 8.18
CA THR A 187 -24.43 20.31 9.21
C THR A 187 -25.48 19.21 9.38
N THR A 188 -26.13 19.18 10.55
CA THR A 188 -27.22 18.23 10.83
C THR A 188 -28.40 18.94 11.48
N THR A 189 -29.62 18.57 11.06
CA THR A 189 -30.82 18.92 11.80
C THR A 189 -30.88 18.16 13.11
N ASN A 190 -31.62 18.66 14.10
CA ASN A 190 -31.85 17.94 15.34
C ASN A 190 -32.70 16.68 15.11
N THR A 191 -32.15 15.51 15.46
CA THR A 191 -32.87 14.24 15.58
C THR A 191 -33.05 13.93 17.08
N PRO A 192 -34.28 13.99 17.64
CA PRO A 192 -34.50 13.98 19.09
C PRO A 192 -33.95 12.77 19.87
N ASP A 193 -33.92 11.60 19.24
CA ASP A 193 -33.47 10.33 19.83
C ASP A 193 -32.20 9.81 19.14
N PHE A 194 -31.39 10.72 18.61
CA PHE A 194 -30.10 10.41 18.00
C PHE A 194 -29.21 9.63 18.97
N ASP A 195 -28.65 8.54 18.47
CA ASP A 195 -27.65 7.73 19.16
C ASP A 195 -26.26 7.96 18.54
N ASN A 196 -26.11 7.69 17.24
CA ASN A 196 -24.84 7.85 16.53
C ASN A 196 -25.03 8.25 15.05
N GLY A 197 -24.00 8.84 14.47
CA GLY A 197 -23.95 9.22 13.07
C GLY A 197 -22.63 8.80 12.46
N ILE A 198 -22.68 8.03 11.37
CA ILE A 198 -21.50 7.55 10.66
C ILE A 198 -21.60 7.92 9.19
N VAL A 199 -20.52 8.50 8.68
CA VAL A 199 -20.35 8.72 7.24
C VAL A 199 -19.17 7.89 6.74
N LYS A 200 -19.41 7.10 5.70
CA LYS A 200 -18.39 6.29 5.00
C LYS A 200 -18.24 6.77 3.58
N PHE A 201 -17.01 6.93 3.11
CA PHE A 201 -16.78 7.60 1.83
C PHE A 201 -15.56 7.07 1.07
N ARG A 202 -15.66 7.20 -0.26
CA ARG A 202 -14.61 7.02 -1.26
C ARG A 202 -14.72 8.13 -2.31
N ALA A 203 -13.62 8.45 -2.97
CA ALA A 203 -13.59 9.50 -3.97
C ALA A 203 -12.55 9.24 -5.05
N LEU A 204 -12.90 9.58 -6.29
CA LEU A 204 -11.99 9.67 -7.42
C LEU A 204 -11.79 11.14 -7.78
N THR A 205 -10.58 11.49 -8.18
CA THR A 205 -10.15 12.86 -8.40
C THR A 205 -9.50 13.04 -9.77
N THR A 206 -9.63 14.26 -10.28
CA THR A 206 -8.77 14.76 -11.36
C THR A 206 -7.74 15.69 -10.75
N SER A 207 -6.48 15.57 -11.17
CA SER A 207 -5.40 16.38 -10.62
C SER A 207 -5.43 17.83 -11.13
N VAL A 208 -4.76 18.72 -10.38
CA VAL A 208 -4.51 20.13 -10.78
C VAL A 208 -3.67 20.20 -12.04
#